data_AF-A0A3D3S616-F1
#
_entry.id   AF-A0A3D3S616-F1
#
_cell.length_a   1.000
_cell.length_b   1.000
_cell.length_c   1.000
_cell.angle_alpha   90.00
_cell.angle_beta   90.00
_cell.angle_gamma   90.00
#
_symmetry.space_group_name_H-M   'P 1'
#
loop_
_entity.id
_entity.type
_entity.pdbx_description
1 polymer ?
#
loop_
_entity_poly.entity_id
_entity_poly.type
_entity_poly.pdbx_seq_one_letter_code
_entity_poly.pdbx_strand_id
1 'polypeptide(L)'
;LWLREDNADQRLTEAGRELGLVDDTRWQRFCRMQDTIAAETRRLGAVLVRAQALDDGQQALLGGPLSRDTTALELLRRPGIDYAALHRLPGLGEPHADTAATAQLEIDIKYDGYLARQRAEIERQRHHEHTALAADLDYAAIRGLSHEVQQKLAAAKPATVGQASRVPGVTPAAISVLLVHLKRQRRAADAA
;
A
#
# COMPACT_ATOMS: atom_id res chain seq x y z
N LEU A 1 -7.41 -2.32 6.03
CA LEU A 1 -6.13 -2.14 6.77
C LEU A 1 -5.91 -0.69 7.19
N TRP A 2 -6.55 0.27 6.53
CA TRP A 2 -6.51 1.68 6.95
C TRP A 2 -7.09 1.94 8.36
N LEU A 3 -8.23 1.32 8.68
CA LEU A 3 -8.93 1.41 9.97
C LEU A 3 -8.52 0.21 10.83
N ARG A 4 -7.61 0.40 11.78
CA ARG A 4 -7.26 -0.62 12.78
C ARG A 4 -7.32 -0.01 14.17
N GLU A 5 -7.52 -0.85 15.17
CA GLU A 5 -7.51 -0.42 16.57
C GLU A 5 -6.15 0.15 16.96
N ASP A 6 -5.06 -0.50 16.52
CA ASP A 6 -3.68 -0.13 16.87
C ASP A 6 -3.22 1.22 16.29
N ASN A 7 -3.84 1.71 15.21
CA ASN A 7 -3.45 2.98 14.57
C ASN A 7 -4.45 4.13 14.81
N ALA A 8 -5.40 3.96 15.72
CA ALA A 8 -6.40 4.98 16.04
C ALA A 8 -5.74 6.29 16.51
N ASP A 9 -4.75 6.19 17.40
CA ASP A 9 -4.02 7.35 17.92
C ASP A 9 -3.28 8.09 16.80
N GLN A 10 -2.60 7.37 15.89
CA GLN A 10 -1.93 7.97 14.72
C GLN A 10 -2.89 8.73 13.81
N ARG A 11 -4.15 8.31 13.75
CA ARG A 11 -5.16 8.88 12.85
C ARG A 11 -5.99 10.00 13.47
N LEU A 12 -6.19 9.98 14.79
CA LEU A 12 -7.19 10.81 15.46
C LEU A 12 -6.61 11.74 16.52
N THR A 13 -5.41 11.47 17.05
CA THR A 13 -4.84 12.28 18.15
C THR A 13 -4.59 13.72 17.74
N GLU A 14 -4.10 13.95 16.52
CA GLU A 14 -3.86 15.30 15.99
C GLU A 14 -5.17 16.08 15.84
N ALA A 15 -6.19 15.50 15.21
CA ALA A 15 -7.52 16.11 15.13
C ALA A 15 -8.15 16.36 16.52
N GLY A 16 -7.98 15.41 17.45
CA GLY A 16 -8.43 15.58 18.83
C GLY A 16 -7.70 16.71 19.56
N ARG A 17 -6.42 16.94 19.26
CA ARG A 17 -5.63 18.06 19.79
C ARG A 17 -6.11 19.39 19.23
N GLU A 18 -6.35 19.48 17.93
CA GLU A 18 -6.91 20.68 17.28
C GLU A 18 -8.28 21.06 17.86
N LEU A 19 -9.09 20.07 18.22
CA LEU A 19 -10.40 20.26 18.84
C LEU A 19 -10.35 20.51 20.36
N GLY A 20 -9.16 20.51 20.97
CA GLY A 20 -9.00 20.71 22.42
C GLY A 20 -9.43 19.51 23.28
N LEU A 21 -9.63 18.34 22.67
CA LEU A 21 -10.04 17.09 23.34
C LEU A 21 -8.86 16.25 23.85
N VAL A 22 -7.65 16.55 23.40
CA VAL A 22 -6.40 15.87 23.79
C VAL A 22 -5.56 16.81 24.66
N ASP A 23 -5.34 16.40 25.92
CA ASP A 23 -4.52 17.13 26.88
C ASP A 23 -3.01 17.10 26.52
N ASP A 24 -2.24 17.93 27.20
CA ASP A 24 -0.79 18.06 26.96
C ASP A 24 -0.03 16.77 27.26
N THR A 25 -0.44 16.04 28.29
CA THR A 25 0.23 14.79 28.71
C THR A 25 0.10 13.71 27.63
N ARG A 26 -1.11 13.52 27.09
CA ARG A 26 -1.39 12.59 26.00
C ARG A 26 -0.72 13.04 24.72
N TRP A 27 -0.78 14.34 24.40
CA TRP A 27 -0.11 14.89 23.22
C TRP A 27 1.40 14.64 23.26
N GLN A 28 2.06 14.95 24.38
CA GLN A 28 3.50 14.71 24.52
C GLN A 28 3.87 13.23 24.43
N ARG A 29 3.05 12.33 24.98
CA ARG A 29 3.25 10.88 24.84
C ARG A 29 3.16 10.46 23.38
N PHE A 30 2.17 10.96 22.65
CA PHE A 30 2.00 10.71 21.22
C PHE A 30 3.20 11.22 20.41
N CYS A 31 3.66 12.45 20.63
CA CYS A 31 4.82 13.00 19.95
C CYS A 31 6.08 12.17 20.20
N ARG A 32 6.37 11.82 21.47
CA ARG A 32 7.54 10.98 21.81
C ARG A 32 7.51 9.62 21.12
N MET A 33 6.33 9.01 21.05
CA MET A 33 6.13 7.74 20.33
C MET A 33 6.48 7.91 18.84
N GLN A 34 5.93 8.93 18.20
CA GLN A 34 6.17 9.21 16.78
C GLN A 34 7.64 9.55 16.49
N ASP A 35 8.28 10.34 17.34
CA ASP A 35 9.70 10.67 17.22
C ASP A 35 10.57 9.42 17.34
N THR A 36 10.22 8.52 18.26
CA THR A 36 10.93 7.24 18.47
C THR A 36 10.79 6.35 17.23
N ILE A 37 9.57 6.16 16.72
CA ILE A 37 9.30 5.39 15.50
C ILE A 37 10.08 5.97 14.32
N ALA A 38 10.06 7.30 14.14
CA ALA A 38 10.74 7.97 13.04
C ALA A 38 12.28 7.89 13.14
N ALA A 39 12.84 8.03 14.35
CA ALA A 39 14.27 7.86 14.59
C ALA A 39 14.71 6.43 14.32
N GLU A 40 13.95 5.46 14.82
CA GLU A 40 14.29 4.04 14.69
C GLU A 40 14.12 3.54 13.25
N THR A 41 13.08 3.99 12.54
CA THR A 41 12.92 3.74 11.09
C THR A 41 14.15 4.22 10.32
N ARG A 42 14.63 5.44 10.60
CA ARG A 42 15.83 5.99 9.95
C ARG A 42 17.08 5.18 10.30
N ARG A 43 17.25 4.80 11.57
CA ARG A 43 18.38 3.96 12.01
C ARG A 43 18.39 2.63 11.28
N LEU A 44 17.27 1.90 11.27
CA LEU A 44 17.15 0.61 10.58
C LEU A 44 17.34 0.73 9.06
N GLY A 45 16.95 1.86 8.46
CA GLY A 45 17.19 2.15 7.05
C GLY A 45 18.66 2.43 6.72
N ALA A 46 19.46 2.88 7.70
CA ALA A 46 20.89 3.16 7.54
C ALA A 46 21.79 1.96 7.85
N VAL A 47 21.32 0.99 8.65
CA VAL A 47 22.09 -0.21 9.00
C VAL A 47 22.03 -1.22 7.86
N LEU A 48 23.18 -1.47 7.22
CA LEU A 48 23.34 -2.47 6.18
C LEU A 48 23.76 -3.82 6.79
N VAL A 49 22.94 -4.84 6.55
CA VAL A 49 23.27 -6.23 6.89
C VAL A 49 23.96 -6.87 5.68
N ARG A 50 25.21 -7.25 5.88
CA ARG A 50 26.03 -7.86 4.82
C ARG A 50 25.80 -9.36 4.76
N ALA A 51 25.48 -9.90 3.59
CA ALA A 51 25.17 -11.32 3.42
C ALA A 51 26.31 -12.23 3.89
N GLN A 52 27.55 -11.83 3.59
CA GLN A 52 28.78 -12.56 3.96
C GLN A 52 29.13 -12.51 5.45
N ALA A 53 28.51 -11.61 6.23
CA ALA A 53 28.81 -11.45 7.65
C ALA A 53 27.89 -12.30 8.55
N LEU A 54 26.97 -13.07 7.97
CA LEU A 54 25.99 -13.86 8.70
C LEU A 54 26.46 -15.30 8.88
N ASP A 55 26.38 -15.80 10.11
CA ASP A 55 26.55 -17.21 10.41
C ASP A 55 25.29 -18.04 10.06
N ASP A 56 25.41 -19.37 10.10
CA ASP A 56 24.33 -20.30 9.76
C ASP A 56 23.08 -20.10 10.65
N GLY A 57 23.26 -19.74 11.93
CA GLY A 57 22.16 -19.49 12.85
C GLY A 57 21.40 -18.21 12.52
N GLN A 58 22.11 -17.15 12.15
CA GLN A 58 21.54 -15.89 11.69
C GLN A 58 20.86 -16.05 10.34
N GLN A 59 21.43 -16.82 9.42
CA GLN A 59 20.76 -17.14 8.15
C GLN A 59 19.45 -17.91 8.38
N ALA A 60 19.45 -18.88 9.30
CA ALA A 60 18.23 -19.61 9.67
C ALA A 60 17.16 -18.69 10.27
N LEU A 61 17.55 -17.71 11.09
CA LEU A 61 16.65 -16.70 11.65
C LEU A 61 15.97 -15.85 10.57
N LEU A 62 16.67 -15.59 9.46
CA LEU A 62 16.15 -14.84 8.30
C LEU A 62 15.36 -15.72 7.32
N GLY A 63 15.22 -17.02 7.59
CA GLY A 63 14.58 -17.99 6.70
C GLY A 63 15.45 -18.46 5.53
N GLY A 64 16.78 -18.24 5.60
CA GLY A 64 17.75 -18.68 4.62
C GLY A 64 18.85 -17.65 4.31
N PRO A 65 19.81 -18.01 3.43
CA PRO A 65 20.90 -17.13 3.06
C PRO A 65 20.41 -15.88 2.33
N LEU A 66 21.10 -14.76 2.55
CA LEU A 66 20.85 -13.52 1.82
C LEU A 66 21.55 -13.54 0.46
N SER A 67 20.83 -13.18 -0.60
CA SER A 67 21.38 -13.09 -1.95
C SER A 67 22.17 -11.79 -2.20
N ARG A 68 21.89 -10.75 -1.43
CA ARG A 68 22.54 -9.44 -1.50
C ARG A 68 22.51 -8.77 -0.14
N ASP A 69 23.37 -7.78 0.01
CA ASP A 69 23.31 -6.85 1.14
C ASP A 69 21.97 -6.11 1.14
N THR A 70 21.41 -5.92 2.33
CA THR A 70 20.06 -5.40 2.52
C THR A 70 20.00 -4.63 3.83
N THR A 71 19.13 -3.62 3.90
CA THR A 71 19.01 -2.84 5.13
C THR A 71 18.24 -3.63 6.19
N ALA A 72 18.48 -3.33 7.47
CA ALA A 72 17.73 -3.93 8.55
C ALA A 72 16.21 -3.64 8.42
N LEU A 73 15.86 -2.46 7.91
CA LEU A 73 14.47 -2.10 7.59
C LEU A 73 13.85 -3.01 6.51
N GLU A 74 14.59 -3.34 5.46
CA GLU A 74 14.14 -4.28 4.42
C GLU A 74 13.96 -5.71 4.97
N LEU A 75 14.81 -6.14 5.91
CA LEU A 75 14.66 -7.44 6.57
C LEU A 75 13.40 -7.48 7.44
N LEU A 76 13.09 -6.41 8.19
CA LEU A 76 11.89 -6.35 9.03
C LEU A 76 10.57 -6.40 8.23
N ARG A 77 10.60 -6.09 6.93
CA ARG A 77 9.46 -6.29 6.02
C ARG A 77 9.21 -7.76 5.68
N ARG A 78 10.18 -8.65 5.88
CA ARG A 78 10.04 -10.06 5.50
C ARG A 78 9.09 -10.77 6.47
N PRO A 79 8.21 -11.65 5.96
CA PRO A 79 7.39 -12.49 6.81
C PRO A 79 8.25 -13.31 7.78
N GLY A 80 7.82 -13.43 9.04
CA GLY A 80 8.49 -14.22 10.07
C GLY A 80 9.68 -13.54 10.76
N ILE A 81 10.08 -12.35 10.33
CA ILE A 81 11.12 -11.56 11.01
C ILE A 81 10.44 -10.52 11.89
N ASP A 82 10.79 -10.50 13.18
CA ASP A 82 10.34 -9.51 14.15
C ASP A 82 11.50 -8.59 14.58
N TYR A 83 11.16 -7.51 15.27
CA TYR A 83 12.14 -6.53 15.71
C TYR A 83 13.19 -7.14 16.65
N ALA A 84 12.79 -8.08 17.52
CA ALA A 84 13.70 -8.75 18.44
C ALA A 84 14.72 -9.66 17.73
N ALA A 85 14.29 -10.39 16.71
CA ALA A 85 15.12 -11.22 15.85
C ALA A 85 16.14 -10.37 15.09
N LEU A 86 15.73 -9.21 14.59
CA LEU A 86 16.61 -8.29 13.87
C LEU A 86 17.81 -7.87 14.72
N HIS A 87 17.60 -7.64 16.02
CA HIS A 87 18.67 -7.26 16.96
C HIS A 87 19.67 -8.39 17.29
N ARG A 88 19.43 -9.63 16.86
CA ARG A 88 20.40 -10.73 16.94
C ARG A 88 21.43 -10.71 15.80
N LEU A 89 21.26 -9.82 14.82
CA LEU A 89 22.15 -9.67 13.68
C LEU A 89 23.32 -8.73 14.03
N PRO A 90 24.48 -8.89 13.36
CA PRO A 90 25.64 -8.05 13.62
C PRO A 90 25.36 -6.58 13.26
N GLY A 91 25.82 -5.67 14.12
CA GLY A 91 25.75 -4.22 13.88
C GLY A 91 24.44 -3.54 14.27
N LEU A 92 23.45 -4.28 14.81
CA LEU A 92 22.17 -3.70 15.23
C LEU A 92 22.13 -3.25 16.70
N GLY A 93 23.02 -3.77 17.54
CA GLY A 93 23.10 -3.42 18.96
C GLY A 93 21.88 -3.88 19.75
N GLU A 94 21.65 -3.27 20.90
CA GLU A 94 20.49 -3.60 21.75
C GLU A 94 19.17 -3.01 21.21
N PRO A 95 18.03 -3.69 21.40
CA PRO A 95 16.70 -3.18 21.07
C PRO A 95 16.41 -1.84 21.75
N HIS A 96 15.63 -0.99 21.08
CA HIS A 96 15.15 0.24 21.71
C HIS A 96 14.26 -0.09 22.93
N ALA A 97 14.41 0.66 24.02
CA ALA A 97 13.75 0.36 25.31
C ALA A 97 12.23 0.62 25.29
N ASP A 98 11.75 1.52 24.41
CA ASP A 98 10.32 1.75 24.22
C ASP A 98 9.69 0.62 23.40
N THR A 99 9.14 -0.37 24.09
CA THR A 99 8.51 -1.55 23.49
C THR A 99 7.21 -1.24 22.74
N ALA A 100 6.50 -0.19 23.13
CA ALA A 100 5.29 0.23 22.43
C ALA A 100 5.65 0.89 21.09
N ALA A 101 6.73 1.68 21.04
CA ALA A 101 7.23 2.26 19.80
C ALA A 101 7.74 1.19 18.83
N THR A 102 8.49 0.21 19.32
CA THR A 102 9.04 -0.85 18.46
C THR A 102 7.97 -1.80 17.96
N ALA A 103 6.96 -2.12 18.78
CA ALA A 103 5.79 -2.87 18.32
C ALA A 103 5.02 -2.13 17.23
N GLN A 104 4.76 -0.82 17.41
CA GLN A 104 4.08 -0.01 16.39
C GLN A 104 4.90 0.11 15.11
N LEU A 105 6.22 0.31 15.22
CA LEU A 105 7.15 0.34 14.09
C LEU A 105 7.07 -0.96 13.28
N GLU A 106 7.16 -2.11 13.95
CA GLU A 106 7.10 -3.42 13.30
C GLU A 106 5.77 -3.60 12.56
N ILE A 107 4.67 -3.22 13.21
CA ILE A 107 3.34 -3.22 12.61
C ILE A 107 3.32 -2.33 11.36
N ASP A 108 3.74 -1.08 11.47
CA ASP A 108 3.70 -0.11 10.38
C ASP A 108 4.50 -0.62 9.16
N ILE A 109 5.69 -1.17 9.39
CA ILE A 109 6.55 -1.74 8.35
C ILE A 109 5.91 -2.97 7.69
N LYS A 110 5.34 -3.89 8.48
CA LYS A 110 4.72 -5.13 7.95
C LYS A 110 3.47 -4.82 7.13
N TYR A 111 2.71 -3.79 7.50
CA TYR A 111 1.49 -3.41 6.80
C TYR A 111 1.70 -2.39 5.67
N ASP A 112 2.85 -1.71 5.59
CA ASP A 112 3.12 -0.67 4.58
C ASP A 112 2.86 -1.15 3.15
N GLY A 113 3.33 -2.34 2.78
CA GLY A 113 3.11 -2.90 1.44
C GLY A 113 1.63 -3.17 1.12
N TYR A 114 0.87 -3.63 2.11
CA TYR A 114 -0.57 -3.86 1.95
C TYR A 114 -1.35 -2.54 1.88
N LEU A 115 -0.97 -1.56 2.70
CA LEU A 115 -1.55 -0.22 2.70
C LEU A 115 -1.28 0.50 1.38
N ALA A 116 -0.05 0.42 0.86
CA ALA A 116 0.31 0.96 -0.45
C ALA A 116 -0.55 0.35 -1.57
N ARG A 117 -0.74 -0.98 -1.55
CA ARG A 117 -1.62 -1.68 -2.50
C ARG A 117 -3.06 -1.21 -2.37
N GLN A 118 -3.59 -1.15 -1.15
CA GLN A 118 -4.95 -0.69 -0.87
C GLN A 118 -5.16 0.76 -1.35
N ARG A 119 -4.19 1.66 -1.13
CA ARG A 119 -4.24 3.04 -1.64
C ARG A 119 -4.27 3.06 -3.17
N ALA A 120 -3.41 2.29 -3.83
CA ALA A 120 -3.38 2.22 -5.29
C ALA A 120 -4.72 1.70 -5.87
N GLU A 121 -5.37 0.75 -5.19
CA GLU A 121 -6.69 0.26 -5.58
C GLU A 121 -7.78 1.32 -5.42
N ILE A 122 -7.78 2.06 -4.31
CA ILE A 122 -8.70 3.19 -4.07
C ILE A 122 -8.54 4.26 -5.14
N GLU A 123 -7.30 4.67 -5.44
CA GLU A 123 -7.03 5.71 -6.44
C GLU A 123 -7.42 5.25 -7.85
N ARG A 124 -7.17 3.98 -8.19
CA ARG A 124 -7.64 3.42 -9.46
C ARG A 124 -9.17 3.42 -9.54
N GLN A 125 -9.86 3.04 -8.47
CA GLN A 125 -11.32 3.05 -8.44
C GLN A 125 -11.86 4.48 -8.58
N ARG A 126 -11.31 5.44 -7.83
CA ARG A 126 -11.64 6.87 -7.97
C ARG A 126 -11.42 7.37 -9.39
N HIS A 127 -10.31 7.01 -10.01
CA HIS A 127 -10.05 7.33 -11.41
C HIS A 127 -11.15 6.78 -12.31
N HIS A 128 -11.53 5.51 -12.16
CA HIS A 128 -12.60 4.90 -12.97
C HIS A 128 -13.95 5.59 -12.78
N GLU A 129 -14.31 5.99 -11.55
CA GLU A 129 -15.56 6.73 -11.31
C GLU A 129 -15.63 8.04 -12.10
N HIS A 130 -14.50 8.70 -12.34
CA HIS A 130 -14.44 9.99 -13.05
C HIS A 130 -14.09 9.86 -14.54
N THR A 131 -13.72 8.67 -15.01
CA THR A 131 -13.45 8.45 -16.44
C THR A 131 -14.76 8.32 -17.21
N ALA A 132 -15.15 9.40 -17.88
CA ALA A 132 -16.37 9.47 -18.67
C ALA A 132 -16.32 8.53 -19.90
N LEU A 133 -17.48 8.00 -20.24
CA LEU A 133 -17.75 7.28 -21.47
C LEU A 133 -18.67 8.13 -22.35
N ALA A 134 -18.37 8.20 -23.65
CA ALA A 134 -19.23 8.89 -24.60
C ALA A 134 -20.60 8.20 -24.69
N ALA A 135 -21.68 8.99 -24.75
CA ALA A 135 -23.05 8.45 -24.77
C ALA A 135 -23.35 7.64 -26.04
N ASP A 136 -22.60 7.89 -27.10
CA ASP A 136 -22.65 7.25 -28.42
C ASP A 136 -21.54 6.21 -28.63
N LEU A 137 -20.83 5.80 -27.56
CA LEU A 137 -19.77 4.81 -27.65
C LEU A 137 -20.29 3.47 -28.21
N ASP A 138 -19.76 3.07 -29.36
CA ASP A 138 -20.05 1.76 -29.94
C ASP A 138 -19.22 0.64 -29.28
N TYR A 139 -19.85 -0.07 -28.34
CA TYR A 139 -19.22 -1.21 -27.67
C TYR A 139 -18.95 -2.40 -28.61
N ALA A 140 -19.68 -2.53 -29.73
CA ALA A 140 -19.47 -3.61 -30.69
C ALA A 140 -18.14 -3.45 -31.46
N ALA A 141 -17.69 -2.20 -31.64
CA ALA A 141 -16.41 -1.89 -32.26
C ALA A 141 -15.19 -2.16 -31.35
N ILE A 142 -15.40 -2.45 -30.06
CA ILE A 142 -14.33 -2.70 -29.10
C ILE A 142 -13.86 -4.15 -29.21
N ARG A 143 -12.74 -4.35 -29.92
CA ARG A 143 -12.07 -5.65 -30.03
C ARG A 143 -11.59 -6.14 -28.65
N GLY A 144 -11.84 -7.41 -28.35
CA GLY A 144 -11.44 -8.06 -27.10
C GLY A 144 -12.52 -8.11 -26.02
N LEU A 145 -13.66 -7.44 -26.22
CA LEU A 145 -14.86 -7.68 -25.43
C LEU A 145 -15.60 -8.91 -25.98
N SER A 146 -16.13 -9.75 -25.09
CA SER A 146 -17.04 -10.82 -25.50
C SER A 146 -18.38 -10.23 -25.94
N HIS A 147 -19.12 -10.96 -26.79
CA HIS A 147 -20.45 -10.53 -27.22
C HIS A 147 -21.40 -10.29 -26.04
N GLU A 148 -21.34 -11.12 -25.00
CA GLU A 148 -22.14 -10.94 -23.78
C GLU A 148 -21.82 -9.60 -23.08
N VAL A 149 -20.54 -9.27 -22.93
CA VAL A 149 -20.11 -8.01 -22.31
C VAL A 149 -20.49 -6.81 -23.17
N GLN A 150 -20.32 -6.90 -24.50
CA GLN A 150 -20.74 -5.85 -25.43
C GLN A 150 -22.23 -5.57 -25.31
N GLN A 151 -23.07 -6.61 -25.30
CA GLN A 151 -24.52 -6.49 -25.14
C GLN A 151 -24.89 -5.87 -23.79
N LYS A 152 -24.26 -6.32 -22.70
CA LYS A 152 -24.52 -5.79 -21.36
C LYS A 152 -24.15 -4.31 -21.23
N LEU A 153 -23.01 -3.90 -21.77
CA LEU A 153 -22.58 -2.50 -21.75
C LEU A 153 -23.46 -1.63 -22.66
N ALA A 154 -23.82 -2.12 -23.84
CA ALA A 154 -24.71 -1.41 -24.77
C ALA A 154 -26.13 -1.23 -24.20
N ALA A 155 -26.63 -2.21 -23.44
CA ALA A 155 -27.92 -2.12 -22.75
C ALA A 155 -27.86 -1.17 -21.54
N ALA A 156 -26.79 -1.26 -20.73
CA ALA A 156 -26.65 -0.45 -19.51
C ALA A 156 -26.28 1.02 -19.78
N LYS A 157 -25.62 1.31 -20.92
CA LYS A 157 -25.12 2.64 -21.32
C LYS A 157 -24.46 3.42 -20.16
N PRO A 158 -23.40 2.86 -19.54
CA PRO A 158 -22.76 3.50 -18.41
C PRO A 158 -22.13 4.85 -18.81
N ALA A 159 -22.30 5.87 -17.97
CA ALA A 159 -21.71 7.19 -18.15
C ALA A 159 -20.21 7.22 -17.79
N THR A 160 -19.75 6.27 -16.98
CA THR A 160 -18.36 6.21 -16.52
C THR A 160 -17.82 4.78 -16.53
N VAL A 161 -16.49 4.64 -16.59
CA VAL A 161 -15.82 3.32 -16.48
C VAL A 161 -16.13 2.67 -15.12
N GLY A 162 -16.25 3.46 -14.05
CA GLY A 162 -16.67 3.00 -12.73
C GLY A 162 -18.05 2.35 -12.77
N GLN A 163 -19.02 2.99 -13.42
CA GLN A 163 -20.36 2.43 -13.62
C GLN A 163 -20.32 1.16 -14.48
N ALA A 164 -19.53 1.15 -15.56
CA ALA A 164 -19.34 -0.02 -16.40
C ALA A 164 -18.82 -1.23 -15.59
N SER A 165 -17.92 -1.00 -14.63
CA SER A 165 -17.35 -2.07 -13.79
C SER A 165 -18.33 -2.71 -12.82
N ARG A 166 -19.46 -2.04 -12.54
CA ARG A 166 -20.54 -2.55 -11.68
C ARG A 166 -21.62 -3.31 -12.46
N VAL A 167 -21.57 -3.30 -13.79
CA VAL A 167 -22.57 -4.00 -14.61
C VAL A 167 -22.42 -5.52 -14.41
N PRO A 168 -23.47 -6.27 -14.04
CA PRO A 168 -23.38 -7.69 -13.76
C PRO A 168 -22.80 -8.51 -14.91
N GLY A 169 -21.69 -9.22 -14.65
CA GLY A 169 -20.98 -10.03 -15.65
C GLY A 169 -19.97 -9.26 -16.50
N VAL A 170 -19.75 -7.97 -16.24
CA VAL A 170 -18.58 -7.26 -16.75
C VAL A 170 -17.38 -7.58 -15.85
N THR A 171 -16.32 -8.10 -16.44
CA THR A 171 -15.11 -8.54 -15.71
C THR A 171 -14.04 -7.45 -15.66
N PRO A 172 -13.08 -7.52 -14.72
CA PRO A 172 -11.93 -6.62 -14.70
C PRO A 172 -11.12 -6.64 -16.02
N ALA A 173 -11.07 -7.79 -16.70
CA ALA A 173 -10.44 -7.92 -18.01
C ALA A 173 -11.17 -7.09 -19.08
N ALA A 174 -12.51 -7.12 -19.10
CA ALA A 174 -13.31 -6.29 -19.99
C ALA A 174 -13.10 -4.79 -19.74
N ILE A 175 -13.03 -4.37 -18.48
CA ILE A 175 -12.73 -2.96 -18.12
C ILE A 175 -11.33 -2.56 -18.62
N SER A 176 -10.37 -3.47 -18.57
CA SER A 176 -9.02 -3.22 -19.08
C SER A 176 -9.02 -3.01 -20.59
N VAL A 177 -9.77 -3.84 -21.33
CA VAL A 177 -9.96 -3.68 -22.79
C VAL A 177 -10.62 -2.33 -23.12
N LEU A 178 -11.66 -1.95 -22.38
CA LEU A 178 -12.34 -0.67 -22.54
C LEU A 178 -11.39 0.51 -22.30
N LEU A 179 -10.59 0.50 -21.22
CA LEU A 179 -9.61 1.54 -20.92
C LEU A 179 -8.54 1.68 -22.01
N VAL A 180 -8.05 0.55 -22.55
CA VAL A 180 -7.10 0.56 -23.68
C VAL A 180 -7.74 1.19 -24.93
N HIS A 181 -9.00 0.86 -25.20
CA HIS A 181 -9.74 1.44 -26.32
C HIS A 181 -9.87 2.97 -26.19
N LEU A 182 -10.29 3.47 -25.03
CA LEU A 182 -10.41 4.91 -24.74
C LEU A 182 -9.07 5.63 -24.88
N LYS A 183 -7.98 5.03 -24.36
CA LYS A 183 -6.63 5.61 -24.48
C LYS A 183 -6.18 5.71 -25.94
N ARG A 184 -6.53 4.73 -26.77
CA ARG A 184 -6.21 4.75 -28.21
C ARG A 184 -7.01 5.83 -28.94
N GLN A 185 -8.30 5.97 -28.66
CA GLN A 185 -9.14 7.02 -29.25
C GLN A 185 -8.61 8.42 -28.90
N ARG A 186 -8.28 8.67 -27.63
CA ARG A 186 -7.74 9.96 -27.19
C ARG A 186 -6.44 10.32 -27.91
N ARG A 187 -5.50 9.37 -28.05
CA ARG A 187 -4.25 9.59 -28.80
C ARG A 187 -4.48 9.88 -30.28
N ALA A 188 -5.50 9.27 -30.89
CA ALA A 188 -5.83 9.53 -32.29
C ALA A 188 -6.46 10.91 -32.47
N ALA A 189 -7.29 11.35 -31.53
CA ALA A 189 -7.87 12.70 -31.52
C ALA A 189 -6.81 13.79 -31.28
N ASP A 190 -5.85 13.55 -30.38
CA ASP A 190 -4.77 14.51 -30.10
C ASP A 190 -3.76 14.66 -31.27
N ALA A 191 -3.75 13.73 -32.23
CA ALA A 191 -2.84 13.71 -33.37
C ALA A 191 -3.47 14.23 -34.68
N ALA A 192 -4.78 14.52 -34.67
CA ALA A 192 -5.55 15.03 -35.81
C ALA A 192 -5.77 16.54 -35.68
#